data_AF-A0A1Y5TRS3-F1
#
_entry.id   AF-A0A1Y5TRS3-F1
#
_cell.length_a   1.000
_cell.length_b   1.000
_cell.length_c   1.000
_cell.angle_alpha   90.00
_cell.angle_beta   90.00
_cell.angle_gamma   90.00
#
_symmetry.space_group_name_H-M   'P 1'
#
loop_
_entity.id
_entity.type
_entity.pdbx_description
1 polymer ?
#
loop_
_entity_poly.entity_id
_entity_poly.type
_entity_poly.pdbx_seq_one_letter_code
_entity_poly.pdbx_strand_id
1 'polypeptide(L)'
;MFPSSDDADPVNADVGSEGQFAPWLYVRNADSPVEEEKRFPNDESVTFRAQVDAWLGHIFPGASANAASISGTSYSRLEFRLGRSSAWSRPANIGYGLSYAFPLVVALLSAHKGQIVVIDSPEAHLHPRAQSRMGEMLAQFANAGVQVLVETHSDHILSDARLAVQKKALKAEDLALHFFSGAQEGHGNGIVSPTTHSDGRLSDWPEFFFDQAEIDLMALASH
;
A
#
# COMPACT_ATOMS: atom_id res chain seq x y z
N MET A 1 0.39 19.44 11.10
CA MET A 1 -0.29 18.91 12.31
C MET A 1 -1.46 18.11 11.82
N PHE A 2 -1.80 17.00 12.47
CA PHE A 2 -2.77 16.04 11.97
C PHE A 2 -3.90 15.89 12.99
N PRO A 3 -5.17 15.95 12.57
CA PRO A 3 -6.28 15.86 13.50
C PRO A 3 -6.40 14.44 14.08
N SER A 4 -7.02 14.36 15.25
CA SER A 4 -7.58 13.11 15.77
C SER A 4 -8.95 12.88 15.14
N SER A 5 -9.41 11.63 15.09
CA SER A 5 -10.81 11.38 14.73
C SER A 5 -11.72 11.84 15.88
N ASP A 6 -12.78 12.57 15.53
CA ASP A 6 -13.84 12.99 16.46
C ASP A 6 -14.94 11.92 16.61
N ASP A 7 -14.79 10.78 15.91
CA ASP A 7 -15.76 9.70 15.95
C ASP A 7 -15.70 8.95 17.29
N ALA A 8 -16.88 8.70 17.88
CA ALA A 8 -16.99 8.08 19.20
C ALA A 8 -16.66 6.58 19.18
N ASP A 9 -16.84 5.94 18.03
CA ASP A 9 -16.48 4.54 17.76
C ASP A 9 -15.88 4.42 16.36
N PRO A 10 -14.63 4.91 16.16
CA PRO A 10 -14.03 4.97 14.85
C PRO A 10 -13.85 3.56 14.31
N VAL A 11 -14.27 3.34 13.07
CA VAL A 11 -13.96 2.11 12.34
C VAL A 11 -12.45 1.88 12.44
N ASN A 12 -12.06 0.69 12.89
CA ASN A 12 -10.64 0.35 12.97
C ASN A 12 -9.96 0.60 11.62
N ALA A 13 -8.68 0.98 11.61
CA ALA A 13 -7.97 1.33 10.37
C ALA A 13 -8.52 2.51 9.53
N ASP A 14 -9.53 3.25 9.99
CA ASP A 14 -9.95 4.48 9.30
C ASP A 14 -8.91 5.60 9.51
N VAL A 15 -8.05 5.76 8.51
CA VAL A 15 -7.05 6.83 8.47
C VAL A 15 -7.60 8.13 7.87
N GLY A 16 -8.87 8.16 7.46
CA GLY A 16 -9.49 9.25 6.70
C GLY A 16 -9.11 9.22 5.22
N SER A 17 -9.89 9.92 4.40
CA SER A 17 -9.72 9.93 2.93
C SER A 17 -8.36 10.46 2.44
N GLU A 18 -7.68 11.27 3.25
CA GLU A 18 -6.34 11.82 2.94
C GLU A 18 -5.26 11.26 3.89
N GLY A 19 -5.59 10.25 4.71
CA GLY A 19 -4.68 9.74 5.73
C GLY A 19 -4.53 10.66 6.95
N GLN A 20 -5.38 11.67 7.10
CA GLN A 20 -5.28 12.71 8.13
C GLN A 20 -5.33 12.17 9.56
N PHE A 21 -5.96 11.00 9.79
CA PHE A 21 -6.06 10.37 11.11
C PHE A 21 -4.96 9.33 11.38
N ALA A 22 -4.12 9.00 10.39
CA ALA A 22 -3.07 8.00 10.55
C ALA A 22 -2.10 8.30 11.72
N PRO A 23 -1.63 9.54 11.95
CA PRO A 23 -0.76 9.82 13.09
C PRO A 23 -1.45 9.60 14.44
N TRP A 24 -2.74 9.86 14.53
CA TRP A 24 -3.53 9.60 15.74
C TRP A 24 -3.71 8.10 15.98
N LEU A 25 -4.06 7.32 14.95
CA LEU A 25 -4.13 5.86 15.02
C LEU A 25 -2.79 5.23 15.39
N TYR A 26 -1.70 5.73 14.79
CA TYR A 26 -0.34 5.32 15.13
C TYR A 26 -0.07 5.49 16.63
N VAL A 27 -0.37 6.66 17.20
CA VAL A 27 -0.14 6.93 18.63
C VAL A 27 -0.95 5.98 19.51
N ARG A 28 -2.21 5.73 19.15
CA ARG A 28 -3.11 4.84 19.90
C ARG A 28 -2.62 3.39 19.92
N ASN A 29 -2.05 2.92 18.80
CA ASN A 29 -1.62 1.54 18.65
C ASN A 29 -0.13 1.32 18.93
N ALA A 30 0.69 2.37 19.08
CA ALA A 30 2.15 2.34 18.98
C ALA A 30 2.84 1.18 19.72
N ASP A 31 2.41 0.89 20.95
CA ASP A 31 3.03 -0.12 21.82
C ASP A 31 2.21 -1.43 21.89
N SER A 32 1.10 -1.51 21.16
CA SER A 32 0.29 -2.72 21.03
C SER A 32 0.98 -3.74 20.13
N PRO A 33 0.82 -5.05 20.40
CA PRO A 33 1.34 -6.09 19.52
C PRO A 33 0.54 -6.15 18.20
N VAL A 34 1.24 -6.42 17.11
CA VAL A 34 0.65 -6.72 15.79
C VAL A 34 0.46 -8.24 15.65
N GLU A 35 -0.64 -8.66 15.02
CA GLU A 35 -0.88 -10.07 14.68
C GLU A 35 0.25 -10.64 13.81
N GLU A 36 0.64 -11.90 14.03
CA GLU A 36 1.82 -12.51 13.43
C GLU A 36 1.82 -12.45 11.90
N GLU A 37 0.66 -12.67 11.28
CA GLU A 37 0.49 -12.72 9.83
C GLU A 37 0.69 -11.36 9.15
N LYS A 38 0.52 -10.26 9.91
CA LYS A 38 0.70 -8.87 9.47
C LYS A 38 2.11 -8.33 9.76
N ARG A 39 2.94 -9.07 10.50
CA ARG A 39 4.29 -8.64 10.82
C ARG A 39 5.19 -8.72 9.59
N PHE A 40 6.12 -7.78 9.50
CA PHE A 40 7.20 -7.82 8.54
C PHE A 40 8.01 -9.11 8.73
N PRO A 41 8.28 -9.88 7.66
CA PRO A 41 8.96 -11.17 7.78
C PRO A 41 10.33 -11.06 8.44
N ASN A 42 10.59 -11.93 9.43
CA ASN A 42 11.85 -12.01 10.19
C ASN A 42 12.19 -10.77 11.03
N ASP A 43 11.23 -9.88 11.31
CA ASP A 43 11.40 -8.83 12.33
C ASP A 43 11.10 -9.41 13.73
N GLU A 44 12.02 -9.19 14.68
CA GLU A 44 11.88 -9.69 16.06
C GLU A 44 10.89 -8.86 16.88
N SER A 45 10.64 -7.60 16.50
CA SER A 45 9.79 -6.70 17.26
C SER A 45 8.33 -6.92 16.90
N VAL A 46 7.46 -7.02 17.91
CA VAL A 46 6.03 -7.24 17.69
C VAL A 46 5.20 -5.95 17.79
N THR A 47 5.80 -4.84 18.21
CA THR A 47 5.07 -3.60 18.48
C THR A 47 4.66 -2.89 17.20
N PHE A 48 3.49 -2.26 17.21
CA PHE A 48 2.95 -1.53 16.06
C PHE A 48 3.93 -0.52 15.49
N ARG A 49 4.57 0.30 16.34
CA ARG A 49 5.56 1.30 15.92
C ARG A 49 6.76 0.66 15.21
N ALA A 50 7.27 -0.46 15.72
CA ALA A 50 8.38 -1.15 15.07
C ALA A 50 7.96 -1.77 13.73
N GLN A 51 6.74 -2.28 13.66
CA GLN A 51 6.18 -2.85 12.44
C GLN A 51 5.92 -1.78 11.36
N VAL A 52 5.48 -0.59 11.75
CA VAL A 52 5.41 0.57 10.86
C VAL A 52 6.81 0.91 10.32
N ASP A 53 7.82 0.99 11.18
CA ASP A 53 9.20 1.25 10.77
C ASP A 53 9.75 0.15 9.84
N ALA A 54 9.43 -1.12 10.10
CA ALA A 54 9.86 -2.25 9.28
C ALA A 54 9.26 -2.20 7.87
N TRP A 55 7.94 -2.00 7.76
CA TRP A 55 7.24 -1.88 6.47
C TRP A 55 7.66 -0.62 5.70
N LEU A 56 7.77 0.53 6.38
CA LEU A 56 8.28 1.74 5.74
C LEU A 56 9.73 1.59 5.32
N GLY A 57 10.56 0.92 6.13
CA GLY A 57 11.95 0.61 5.82
C GLY A 57 12.10 -0.32 4.61
N HIS A 58 11.15 -1.25 4.43
CA HIS A 58 11.07 -2.08 3.23
C HIS A 58 10.83 -1.23 2.00
N ILE A 59 9.84 -0.33 2.02
CA ILE A 59 9.52 0.53 0.87
C ILE A 59 10.66 1.56 0.63
N PHE A 60 11.06 2.27 1.69
CA PHE A 60 12.08 3.33 1.71
C PHE A 60 13.22 2.95 2.66
N PRO A 61 14.39 2.53 2.14
CA PRO A 61 15.50 2.07 2.98
C PRO A 61 15.88 3.06 4.08
N GLY A 62 15.81 2.60 5.32
CA GLY A 62 16.16 3.39 6.51
C GLY A 62 15.08 4.35 7.00
N ALA A 63 13.88 4.35 6.41
CA ALA A 63 12.77 5.15 6.91
C ALA A 63 12.32 4.72 8.31
N SER A 64 11.94 5.71 9.12
CA SER A 64 11.19 5.50 10.35
C SER A 64 10.17 6.61 10.51
N ALA A 65 9.07 6.30 11.19
CA ALA A 65 8.02 7.25 11.52
C ALA A 65 7.90 7.42 13.03
N ASN A 66 7.48 8.60 13.46
CA ASN A 66 7.08 8.84 14.82
C ASN A 66 5.93 9.83 14.85
N ALA A 67 4.94 9.55 15.70
CA ALA A 67 3.89 10.50 15.99
C ALA A 67 3.71 10.67 17.49
N ALA A 68 3.26 11.86 17.90
CA ALA A 68 2.95 12.18 19.29
C ALA A 68 1.77 13.14 19.36
N SER A 69 0.83 12.87 20.27
CA SER A 69 -0.25 13.81 20.60
C SER A 69 0.31 15.11 21.17
N ILE A 70 -0.32 16.21 20.81
CA ILE A 70 0.02 17.54 21.31
C ILE A 70 -0.87 17.84 22.52
N SER A 71 -0.25 17.95 23.69
CA SER A 71 -0.96 18.19 24.96
C SER A 71 -1.90 19.38 24.88
N GLY A 72 -3.14 19.20 25.38
CA GLY A 72 -4.18 20.23 25.36
C GLY A 72 -4.87 20.43 24.01
N THR A 73 -4.65 19.56 23.03
CA THR A 73 -5.28 19.66 21.69
C THR A 73 -5.74 18.30 21.18
N SER A 74 -6.59 18.29 20.13
CA SER A 74 -6.96 17.10 19.36
C SER A 74 -6.00 16.84 18.19
N TYR A 75 -4.76 17.33 18.24
CA TYR A 75 -3.79 17.17 17.15
C TYR A 75 -2.61 16.26 17.52
N SER A 76 -2.07 15.59 16.50
CA SER A 76 -0.83 14.85 16.55
C SER A 76 0.24 15.48 15.66
N ARG A 77 1.48 15.45 16.13
CA ARG A 77 2.68 15.80 15.36
C ARG A 77 3.25 14.52 14.75
N LEU A 78 3.39 14.51 13.43
CA LEU A 78 4.07 13.44 12.68
C LEU A 78 5.48 13.92 12.28
N GLU A 79 6.44 13.02 12.43
CA GLU A 79 7.83 13.20 12.08
C GLU A 79 8.37 11.94 11.42
N PHE A 80 9.30 12.11 10.50
CA PHE A 80 9.99 11.03 9.80
C PHE A 80 11.49 11.21 9.87
N ARG A 81 12.23 10.13 9.67
CA ARG A 81 13.69 10.18 9.45
C ARG A 81 14.11 9.15 8.42
N LEU A 82 15.27 9.37 7.80
CA LEU A 82 15.91 8.43 6.87
C LEU A 82 17.30 8.10 7.40
N GLY A 83 17.43 6.93 8.03
CA GLY A 83 18.64 6.50 8.73
C GLY A 83 18.61 6.84 10.21
N ARG A 84 19.23 5.98 11.03
CA ARG A 84 19.16 6.06 12.50
C ARG A 84 19.80 7.33 13.08
N SER A 85 20.81 7.88 12.41
CA SER A 85 21.55 9.08 12.83
C SER A 85 21.00 10.39 12.25
N SER A 86 20.01 10.31 11.36
CA SER A 86 19.41 11.49 10.75
C SER A 86 18.44 12.17 11.71
N ALA A 87 18.32 13.50 11.58
CA ALA A 87 17.35 14.27 12.34
C ALA A 87 15.92 13.89 11.94
N TRP A 88 15.01 14.01 12.90
CA TRP A 88 13.58 13.94 12.64
C TRP A 88 13.13 15.19 11.87
N SER A 89 12.36 14.97 10.82
CA SER A 89 11.87 15.99 9.90
C SER A 89 10.36 15.92 9.78
N ARG A 90 9.72 17.08 9.59
CA ARG A 90 8.29 17.15 9.32
C ARG A 90 7.98 16.61 7.92
N PRO A 91 6.75 16.14 7.67
CA PRO A 91 6.30 15.69 6.34
C PRO A 91 6.60 16.70 5.21
N ALA A 92 6.43 17.99 5.47
CA ALA A 92 6.72 19.08 4.52
C ALA A 92 8.21 19.19 4.12
N ASN A 93 9.12 18.57 4.89
CA ASN A 93 10.57 18.62 4.69
C ASN A 93 11.14 17.24 4.27
N ILE A 94 10.29 16.29 3.87
CA ILE A 94 10.70 14.98 3.36
C ILE A 94 10.03 14.70 2.00
N GLY A 95 10.55 13.74 1.24
CA GLY A 95 9.96 13.35 -0.04
C GLY A 95 8.51 12.89 0.11
N TYR A 96 7.64 13.34 -0.79
CA TYR A 96 6.20 13.09 -0.76
C TYR A 96 5.83 11.62 -0.66
N GLY A 97 6.56 10.72 -1.33
CA GLY A 97 6.27 9.29 -1.32
C GLY A 97 6.22 8.67 0.09
N LEU A 98 7.13 9.07 1.01
CA LEU A 98 7.11 8.52 2.37
C LEU A 98 5.88 8.98 3.15
N SER A 99 5.53 10.26 3.02
CA SER A 99 4.35 10.83 3.68
C SER A 99 3.05 10.21 3.15
N TYR A 100 3.01 9.83 1.87
CA TYR A 100 1.86 9.19 1.22
C TYR A 100 1.74 7.70 1.59
N ALA A 101 2.86 6.99 1.73
CA ALA A 101 2.86 5.58 2.13
C ALA A 101 2.54 5.36 3.62
N PHE A 102 2.91 6.30 4.49
CA PHE A 102 2.66 6.21 5.93
C PHE A 102 1.20 5.86 6.31
N PRO A 103 0.17 6.59 5.84
CA PRO A 103 -1.21 6.26 6.18
C PRO A 103 -1.63 4.87 5.68
N LEU A 104 -1.12 4.41 4.54
CA LEU A 104 -1.40 3.07 4.00
C LEU A 104 -0.87 1.98 4.94
N VAL A 105 0.38 2.12 5.39
CA VAL A 105 1.01 1.18 6.35
C VAL A 105 0.23 1.15 7.66
N VAL A 106 -0.16 2.32 8.19
CA VAL A 106 -0.94 2.42 9.43
C VAL A 106 -2.31 1.77 9.27
N ALA A 107 -3.01 2.02 8.16
CA ALA A 107 -4.32 1.43 7.87
C ALA A 107 -4.23 -0.10 7.82
N LEU A 108 -3.32 -0.65 7.00
CA LEU A 108 -3.18 -2.09 6.81
C LEU A 108 -2.78 -2.83 8.10
N LEU A 109 -1.87 -2.26 8.90
CA LEU A 109 -1.52 -2.83 10.20
C LEU A 109 -2.67 -2.80 11.20
N SER A 110 -3.51 -1.75 11.14
CA SER A 110 -4.65 -1.57 12.04
C SER A 110 -5.90 -2.35 11.60
N ALA A 111 -5.94 -2.85 10.37
CA ALA A 111 -7.12 -3.49 9.80
C ALA A 111 -7.34 -4.88 10.38
N HIS A 112 -8.59 -5.21 10.72
CA HIS A 112 -8.93 -6.56 11.19
C HIS A 112 -9.02 -7.55 10.04
N LYS A 113 -8.90 -8.84 10.36
CA LYS A 113 -9.22 -9.90 9.40
C LYS A 113 -10.68 -9.76 8.92
N GLY A 114 -10.88 -9.85 7.61
CA GLY A 114 -12.16 -9.65 6.94
C GLY A 114 -12.54 -8.17 6.71
N GLN A 115 -11.74 -7.23 7.20
CA GLN A 115 -12.00 -5.80 6.98
C GLN A 115 -11.55 -5.38 5.58
N ILE A 116 -12.35 -4.50 4.95
CA ILE A 116 -12.01 -3.90 3.66
C ILE A 116 -11.15 -2.65 3.87
N VAL A 117 -10.03 -2.56 3.15
CA VAL A 117 -9.21 -1.36 3.02
C VAL A 117 -9.21 -0.98 1.54
N VAL A 118 -9.76 0.20 1.24
CA VAL A 118 -9.81 0.75 -0.13
C VAL A 118 -8.68 1.75 -0.30
N ILE A 119 -7.88 1.58 -1.36
CA ILE A 119 -6.69 2.38 -1.60
C ILE A 119 -6.73 2.89 -3.03
N ASP A 120 -6.58 4.21 -3.17
CA ASP A 120 -6.50 4.91 -4.45
C ASP A 120 -5.03 5.23 -4.76
N SER A 121 -4.56 4.83 -5.94
CA SER A 121 -3.22 5.10 -6.46
C SER A 121 -2.08 4.96 -5.43
N PRO A 122 -1.88 3.78 -4.79
CA PRO A 122 -0.83 3.57 -3.78
C PRO A 122 0.60 3.78 -4.30
N GLU A 123 0.79 3.80 -5.61
CA GLU A 123 2.05 4.10 -6.30
C GLU A 123 2.42 5.59 -6.35
N ALA A 124 1.49 6.48 -5.96
CA ALA A 124 1.68 7.92 -6.14
C ALA A 124 2.97 8.41 -5.48
N HIS A 125 3.76 9.18 -6.25
CA HIS A 125 5.06 9.72 -5.84
C HIS A 125 6.12 8.67 -5.47
N LEU A 126 5.92 7.39 -5.82
CA LEU A 126 6.88 6.32 -5.63
C LEU A 126 7.69 6.08 -6.90
N HIS A 127 9.00 5.89 -6.74
CA HIS A 127 9.83 5.35 -7.81
C HIS A 127 9.51 3.86 -8.05
N PRO A 128 9.77 3.31 -9.26
CA PRO A 128 9.46 1.93 -9.65
C PRO A 128 9.71 0.87 -8.57
N ARG A 129 10.91 0.87 -7.98
CA ARG A 129 11.27 -0.09 -6.92
C ARG A 129 10.35 0.00 -5.68
N ALA A 130 9.95 1.21 -5.30
CA ALA A 130 9.05 1.42 -4.16
C ALA A 130 7.61 1.02 -4.50
N GLN A 131 7.17 1.18 -5.75
CA GLN A 131 5.88 0.66 -6.23
C GLN A 131 5.83 -0.87 -6.13
N SER A 132 6.91 -1.55 -6.54
CA SER A 132 6.99 -3.01 -6.39
C SER A 132 6.87 -3.47 -4.94
N ARG A 133 7.61 -2.81 -4.04
CA ARG A 133 7.57 -3.10 -2.59
C ARG A 133 6.21 -2.80 -1.98
N MET A 134 5.49 -1.80 -2.49
CA MET A 134 4.11 -1.52 -2.14
C MET A 134 3.21 -2.68 -2.57
N GLY A 135 3.35 -3.18 -3.81
CA GLY A 135 2.62 -4.37 -4.30
C GLY A 135 2.87 -5.62 -3.46
N GLU A 136 4.12 -5.91 -3.11
CA GLU A 136 4.48 -7.02 -2.21
C GLU A 136 3.80 -6.89 -0.84
N MET A 137 3.81 -5.68 -0.25
CA MET A 137 3.16 -5.41 1.03
C MET A 137 1.64 -5.63 0.93
N LEU A 138 0.98 -5.08 -0.09
CA LEU A 138 -0.46 -5.24 -0.29
C LEU A 138 -0.87 -6.72 -0.39
N ALA A 139 -0.10 -7.52 -1.13
CA ALA A 139 -0.33 -8.96 -1.23
C ALA A 139 -0.13 -9.69 0.11
N GLN A 140 0.87 -9.29 0.91
CA GLN A 140 1.09 -9.85 2.25
C GLN A 140 -0.12 -9.59 3.17
N PHE A 141 -0.65 -8.37 3.17
CA PHE A 141 -1.81 -8.02 3.99
C PHE A 141 -3.09 -8.70 3.49
N ALA A 142 -3.25 -8.86 2.17
CA ALA A 142 -4.33 -9.65 1.59
C ALA A 142 -4.29 -11.10 2.10
N ASN A 143 -3.11 -11.73 2.05
CA ASN A 143 -2.91 -13.09 2.56
C ASN A 143 -3.07 -13.19 4.10
N ALA A 144 -2.81 -12.10 4.84
CA ALA A 144 -3.08 -12.01 6.27
C ALA A 144 -4.58 -11.91 6.62
N GLY A 145 -5.45 -11.83 5.60
CA GLY A 145 -6.91 -11.83 5.73
C GLY A 145 -7.56 -10.46 5.63
N VAL A 146 -6.83 -9.41 5.26
CA VAL A 146 -7.43 -8.08 4.97
C VAL A 146 -7.97 -8.09 3.54
N GLN A 147 -9.18 -7.59 3.31
CA GLN A 147 -9.68 -7.42 1.94
C GLN A 147 -9.15 -6.10 1.38
N VAL A 148 -8.15 -6.16 0.50
CA VAL A 148 -7.51 -4.98 -0.07
C VAL A 148 -8.11 -4.70 -1.45
N LEU A 149 -8.77 -3.55 -1.60
CA LEU A 149 -9.27 -3.05 -2.88
C LEU A 149 -8.39 -1.90 -3.35
N VAL A 150 -7.76 -2.07 -4.51
CA VAL A 150 -6.78 -1.12 -5.03
C VAL A 150 -7.24 -0.60 -6.39
N GLU A 151 -7.30 0.71 -6.52
CA GLU A 151 -7.23 1.41 -7.81
C GLU A 151 -5.75 1.67 -8.10
N THR A 152 -5.28 1.36 -9.30
CA THR A 152 -3.89 1.57 -9.68
C THR A 152 -3.72 1.65 -11.19
N HIS A 153 -2.75 2.46 -11.59
CA HIS A 153 -2.19 2.56 -12.94
C HIS A 153 -0.76 2.02 -13.01
N SER A 154 -0.29 1.34 -11.96
CA SER A 154 1.06 0.80 -11.87
C SER A 154 1.13 -0.63 -12.40
N ASP A 155 1.93 -0.82 -13.46
CA ASP A 155 2.34 -2.14 -13.95
C ASP A 155 3.13 -2.93 -12.90
N HIS A 156 3.92 -2.25 -12.06
CA HIS A 156 4.65 -2.85 -10.95
C HIS A 156 3.72 -3.45 -9.90
N ILE A 157 2.67 -2.74 -9.48
CA ILE A 157 1.71 -3.27 -8.49
C ILE A 157 0.97 -4.49 -9.05
N LEU A 158 0.50 -4.40 -10.29
CA LEU A 158 -0.14 -5.52 -10.98
C LEU A 158 0.79 -6.73 -11.08
N SER A 159 2.06 -6.50 -11.46
CA SER A 159 3.06 -7.54 -11.59
C SER A 159 3.39 -8.19 -10.26
N ASP A 160 3.54 -7.42 -9.18
CA ASP A 160 3.87 -7.96 -7.87
C ASP A 160 2.71 -8.73 -7.23
N ALA A 161 1.46 -8.34 -7.47
CA ALA A 161 0.30 -9.15 -7.08
C ALA A 161 0.32 -10.53 -7.76
N ARG A 162 0.63 -10.58 -9.06
CA ARG A 162 0.78 -11.82 -9.83
C ARG A 162 1.98 -12.65 -9.38
N LEU A 163 3.11 -12.00 -9.09
CA LEU A 163 4.30 -12.65 -8.56
C LEU A 163 4.05 -13.22 -7.16
N ALA A 164 3.23 -12.58 -6.33
CA ALA A 164 2.82 -13.12 -5.04
C ALA A 164 2.06 -14.45 -5.21
N VAL A 165 1.17 -14.54 -6.21
CA VAL A 165 0.50 -15.81 -6.57
C VAL A 165 1.53 -16.86 -7.01
N GLN A 166 2.42 -16.52 -7.93
CA GLN A 166 3.46 -17.43 -8.42
C GLN A 166 4.36 -17.96 -7.27
N LYS A 167 4.70 -17.09 -6.32
CA LYS A 167 5.51 -17.41 -5.13
C LYS A 167 4.71 -18.13 -4.03
N LYS A 168 3.40 -18.36 -4.23
CA LYS A 168 2.47 -18.93 -3.25
C LYS A 168 2.34 -18.11 -1.96
N ALA A 169 2.63 -16.81 -2.04
CA ALA A 169 2.42 -15.85 -0.96
C ALA A 169 0.97 -15.32 -0.94
N LEU A 170 0.24 -15.51 -2.03
CA LEU A 170 -1.20 -15.24 -2.18
C LEU A 170 -1.80 -16.40 -2.99
N LYS A 171 -3.04 -16.82 -2.72
CA LYS A 171 -3.68 -17.82 -3.58
C LYS A 171 -4.23 -17.14 -4.84
N ALA A 172 -4.25 -17.87 -5.95
CA ALA A 172 -4.81 -17.36 -7.20
C ALA A 172 -6.30 -16.98 -7.07
N GLU A 173 -7.07 -17.72 -6.27
CA GLU A 173 -8.49 -17.45 -5.98
C GLU A 173 -8.71 -16.19 -5.12
N ASP A 174 -7.68 -15.73 -4.42
CA ASP A 174 -7.72 -14.53 -3.58
C ASP A 174 -7.29 -13.27 -4.35
N LEU A 175 -6.93 -13.39 -5.65
CA LEU A 175 -6.57 -12.26 -6.51
C LEU A 175 -7.56 -12.09 -7.67
N ALA A 176 -8.29 -10.98 -7.64
CA ALA A 176 -9.13 -10.52 -8.74
C ALA A 176 -8.51 -9.28 -9.42
N LEU A 177 -8.54 -9.25 -10.75
CA LEU A 177 -8.05 -8.14 -11.55
C LEU A 177 -9.15 -7.68 -12.50
N HIS A 178 -9.36 -6.37 -12.53
CA HIS A 178 -10.39 -5.73 -13.35
C HIS A 178 -9.76 -4.60 -14.15
N PHE A 179 -9.79 -4.74 -15.47
CA PHE A 179 -9.26 -3.78 -16.42
C PHE A 179 -10.42 -2.98 -16.99
N PHE A 180 -10.33 -1.65 -16.92
CA PHE A 180 -11.36 -0.74 -17.41
C PHE A 180 -10.85 -0.06 -18.68
N SER A 181 -11.50 -0.31 -19.82
CA SER A 181 -11.16 0.28 -21.11
C SER A 181 -12.22 1.30 -21.61
N GLY A 182 -13.27 1.53 -20.83
CA GLY A 182 -14.39 2.39 -21.17
C GLY A 182 -15.42 1.71 -22.07
N ALA A 183 -16.68 2.11 -21.96
CA ALA A 183 -17.75 1.54 -22.79
C ALA A 183 -17.56 1.95 -24.26
N GLN A 184 -17.36 0.97 -25.14
CA GLN A 184 -17.30 1.16 -26.59
C GLN A 184 -18.65 0.73 -27.19
N GLU A 185 -19.17 1.48 -28.17
CA GLU A 185 -20.44 1.10 -28.82
C GLU A 185 -20.35 -0.33 -29.39
N GLY A 186 -21.29 -1.19 -28.96
CA GLY A 186 -21.35 -2.60 -29.36
C GLY A 186 -20.42 -3.56 -28.59
N HIS A 187 -19.58 -3.07 -27.69
CA HIS A 187 -18.60 -3.89 -26.94
C HIS A 187 -18.82 -3.75 -25.41
N GLY A 188 -19.90 -4.37 -24.91
CA GLY A 188 -20.13 -4.62 -23.49
C GLY A 188 -20.05 -3.39 -22.57
N ASN A 189 -19.75 -3.61 -21.29
CA ASN A 189 -19.59 -2.56 -20.28
C ASN A 189 -18.14 -2.01 -20.19
N GLY A 190 -17.25 -2.41 -21.09
CA GLY A 190 -15.85 -1.95 -21.11
C GLY A 190 -14.99 -2.46 -19.95
N ILE A 191 -15.35 -3.60 -19.34
CA ILE A 191 -14.60 -4.23 -18.24
C ILE A 191 -14.10 -5.60 -18.68
N VAL A 192 -12.81 -5.85 -18.53
CA VAL A 192 -12.18 -7.17 -18.73
C VAL A 192 -11.72 -7.68 -17.37
N SER A 193 -12.14 -8.90 -17.00
CA SER A 193 -11.83 -9.50 -15.70
C SER A 193 -11.20 -10.88 -15.91
N PRO A 194 -9.90 -10.95 -16.26
CA PRO A 194 -9.27 -12.23 -16.53
C PRO A 194 -9.13 -13.05 -15.25
N THR A 195 -9.08 -14.36 -15.44
CA THR A 195 -8.80 -15.28 -14.33
C THR A 195 -7.29 -15.35 -14.09
N THR A 196 -6.88 -15.37 -12.82
CA THR A 196 -5.48 -15.60 -12.44
C THR A 196 -5.24 -17.10 -12.28
N HIS A 197 -4.23 -17.63 -12.95
CA HIS A 197 -3.79 -19.02 -12.79
C HIS A 197 -2.80 -19.18 -11.62
N SER A 198 -2.60 -20.41 -11.16
CA SER A 198 -1.71 -20.72 -10.02
C SER A 198 -0.23 -20.37 -10.25
N ASP A 199 0.18 -20.11 -11.49
CA ASP A 199 1.52 -19.66 -11.85
C ASP A 199 1.65 -18.14 -12.00
N GLY A 200 0.58 -17.39 -11.69
CA GLY A 200 0.50 -15.93 -11.79
C GLY A 200 0.20 -15.41 -13.20
N ARG A 201 -0.04 -16.28 -14.19
CA ARG A 201 -0.48 -15.87 -15.54
C ARG A 201 -1.95 -15.51 -15.53
N LEU A 202 -2.33 -14.59 -16.42
CA LEU A 202 -3.73 -14.25 -16.66
C LEU A 202 -4.26 -15.05 -17.84
N SER A 203 -5.55 -15.41 -17.82
CA SER A 203 -6.21 -16.06 -18.96
C SER A 203 -6.20 -15.18 -20.20
N ASP A 204 -6.40 -13.89 -19.99
CA ASP A 204 -6.49 -12.87 -21.03
C ASP A 204 -5.70 -11.65 -20.56
N TRP A 205 -4.85 -11.12 -21.44
CA TRP A 205 -4.23 -9.82 -21.25
C TRP A 205 -4.98 -8.82 -22.13
N PRO A 206 -5.46 -7.68 -21.60
CA PRO A 206 -6.16 -6.71 -22.43
C PRO A 206 -5.20 -6.11 -23.44
N GLU A 207 -5.61 -6.03 -24.71
CA GLU A 207 -4.84 -5.32 -25.74
C GLU A 207 -4.64 -3.85 -25.32
N PHE A 208 -3.43 -3.33 -25.54
CA PHE A 208 -3.02 -1.96 -25.27
C PHE A 208 -2.95 -1.58 -23.78
N PHE A 209 -2.89 -2.56 -22.87
CA PHE A 209 -2.77 -2.32 -21.43
C PHE A 209 -1.34 -2.61 -20.93
N PHE A 210 -0.56 -1.53 -20.78
CA PHE A 210 0.88 -1.51 -20.44
C PHE A 210 1.85 -1.92 -21.56
N ASP A 211 1.36 -2.18 -22.76
CA ASP A 211 2.14 -2.58 -23.94
C ASP A 211 2.90 -1.39 -24.56
N GLN A 212 2.54 -0.15 -24.19
CA GLN A 212 3.03 1.07 -24.84
C GLN A 212 4.55 1.20 -24.79
N ALA A 213 5.17 0.84 -23.66
CA ALA A 213 6.62 0.90 -23.53
C ALA A 213 7.34 -0.10 -24.45
N GLU A 214 6.76 -1.29 -24.67
CA GLU A 214 7.30 -2.27 -25.61
C GLU A 214 7.12 -1.80 -27.06
N ILE A 215 5.96 -1.23 -27.38
CA ILE A 215 5.68 -0.62 -28.69
C ILE A 215 6.70 0.49 -29.00
N ASP A 216 6.93 1.39 -28.05
CA ASP A 216 7.87 2.49 -28.18
C ASP A 216 9.32 1.98 -28.33
N LEU A 217 9.69 0.94 -27.57
CA LEU A 217 11.01 0.30 -27.69
C LEU A 217 11.22 -0.35 -29.06
N MET A 218 10.21 -1.05 -29.58
CA MET A 218 10.26 -1.61 -30.94
C MET A 218 10.39 -0.52 -32.00
N ALA A 219 9.69 0.62 -31.83
CA ALA A 219 9.82 1.77 -32.73
C ALA A 219 11.23 2.37 -32.69
N LEU A 220 11.85 2.48 -31.51
CA LEU A 220 13.23 2.96 -31.35
C LEU A 220 14.28 1.99 -31.94
N ALA A 221 14.04 0.68 -31.85
CA ALA A 221 14.94 -0.35 -32.40
C ALA A 221 14.81 -0.54 -33.92
N SER A 222 13.80 0.10 -34.54
CA SER A 222 13.52 0.03 -35.98
C SER A 222 14.19 1.17 -36.79
N HIS A 223 15.07 1.95 -36.15
CA HIS A 223 15.89 3.02 -36.73
C HIS A 223 17.38 2.76 -36.50
#